data_AF-A0A2S7TKH7-F1
#
_entry.id   AF-A0A2S7TKH7-F1
#
_cell.length_a   1.000
_cell.length_b   1.000
_cell.length_c   1.000
_cell.angle_alpha   90.00
_cell.angle_beta   90.00
_cell.angle_gamma   90.00
#
_symmetry.space_group_name_H-M   'P 1'
#
loop_
_entity.id
_entity.type
_entity.pdbx_description
1 polymer ?
#
loop_
_entity_poly.entity_id
_entity_poly.type
_entity_poly.pdbx_seq_one_letter_code
_entity_poly.pdbx_strand_id
1 'polypeptide(L)'
;MKIIQITLLCIAISTFTNCASGYKMITPKSINYVSSNETDNVKLEYKYDLLDKKYAKNELKKGVKLVAIKITNNSEKDIMFGGNTTLTYENGNEVIVLENEKVFNSLKQNTATYLLYLLLTPLQFNVTKTNGYSMETNSTPIGLLIGPGLAGGNMIAAALPIKNLKLNY
;
A
#
# COMPACT_ATOMS: atom_id res chain seq x y z
N MET A 1 -0.20 -21.07 32.34
CA MET A 1 0.48 -21.32 31.04
C MET A 1 -0.47 -21.28 29.84
N LYS A 2 -1.63 -21.96 29.87
CA LYS A 2 -2.55 -22.03 28.72
C LYS A 2 -3.06 -20.65 28.22
N ILE A 3 -3.36 -19.70 29.11
CA ILE A 3 -3.81 -18.35 28.72
C ILE A 3 -2.70 -17.58 27.99
N ILE A 4 -1.46 -17.63 28.48
CA ILE A 4 -0.30 -16.96 27.85
C ILE A 4 -0.05 -17.52 26.44
N GLN A 5 -0.17 -18.84 26.27
CA GLN A 5 -0.02 -19.50 24.97
C GLN A 5 -1.12 -19.09 23.98
N ILE A 6 -2.38 -18.99 24.44
CA ILE A 6 -3.51 -18.53 23.63
C ILE A 6 -3.31 -17.06 23.24
N THR A 7 -2.90 -16.19 24.16
CA THR A 7 -2.62 -14.79 23.88
C THR A 7 -1.50 -14.62 22.86
N LEU A 8 -0.39 -15.38 23.00
CA LEU A 8 0.71 -15.40 22.02
C LEU A 8 0.26 -15.86 20.64
N LEU A 9 -0.59 -16.89 20.58
CA LEU A 9 -1.14 -17.40 19.32
C LEU A 9 -2.06 -16.37 18.64
N CYS A 10 -2.92 -15.69 19.40
CA CYS A 10 -3.78 -14.62 18.87
C CYS A 10 -2.95 -13.44 18.35
N ILE A 11 -1.90 -13.04 19.09
CA ILE A 11 -0.97 -11.99 18.64
C ILE A 11 -0.29 -12.42 17.35
N ALA A 12 0.22 -13.65 17.27
CA ALA A 12 0.83 -14.19 16.06
C ALA A 12 -0.13 -14.16 14.87
N ILE A 13 -1.34 -14.71 15.00
CA ILE A 13 -2.33 -14.73 13.90
C ILE A 13 -2.66 -13.30 13.45
N SER A 14 -2.81 -12.35 14.39
CA SER A 14 -3.09 -10.95 14.06
C SER A 14 -1.96 -10.23 13.32
N THR A 15 -0.70 -10.66 13.47
CA THR A 15 0.44 -10.10 12.73
C THR A 15 0.58 -10.71 11.33
N PHE A 16 0.08 -11.94 11.10
CA PHE A 16 0.13 -12.64 9.81
C PHE A 16 -0.97 -12.23 8.80
N THR A 17 -2.05 -11.54 9.22
CA THR A 17 -3.12 -11.12 8.28
C THR A 17 -2.78 -9.86 7.48
N ASN A 18 -1.63 -9.21 7.74
CA ASN A 18 -1.23 -7.93 7.14
C ASN A 18 -0.42 -8.08 5.83
N CYS A 19 -0.80 -9.03 4.98
CA CYS A 19 -0.21 -9.28 3.66
C CYS A 19 -0.18 -8.02 2.77
N ALA A 20 0.63 -8.09 1.71
CA ALA A 20 0.73 -7.02 0.74
C ALA A 20 -0.63 -6.75 0.06
N SER A 21 -1.01 -5.47 -0.02
CA SER A 21 -2.16 -5.07 -0.82
C SER A 21 -1.71 -4.80 -2.25
N GLY A 22 -2.48 -5.27 -3.23
CA GLY A 22 -2.30 -4.82 -4.62
C GLY A 22 -2.53 -3.31 -4.75
N TYR A 23 -1.92 -2.71 -5.77
CA TYR A 23 -2.15 -1.31 -6.16
C TYR A 23 -2.91 -1.26 -7.47
N LYS A 24 -3.88 -0.35 -7.52
CA LYS A 24 -4.59 -0.01 -8.74
C LYS A 24 -3.98 1.27 -9.30
N MET A 25 -3.54 1.22 -10.55
CA MET A 25 -3.02 2.41 -11.23
C MET A 25 -4.12 3.47 -11.33
N ILE A 26 -3.75 4.70 -10.99
CA ILE A 26 -4.62 5.86 -11.11
C ILE A 26 -4.49 6.37 -12.54
N THR A 27 -5.60 6.38 -13.28
CA THR A 27 -5.64 6.87 -14.66
C THR A 27 -6.52 8.12 -14.71
N PRO A 28 -5.94 9.34 -14.69
CA PRO A 28 -6.68 10.59 -14.57
C PRO A 28 -7.84 10.75 -15.56
N LYS A 29 -7.64 10.33 -16.81
CA LYS A 29 -8.66 10.39 -17.88
C LYS A 29 -9.93 9.57 -17.60
N SER A 30 -9.83 8.57 -16.73
CA SER A 30 -10.95 7.68 -16.38
C SER A 30 -11.64 8.04 -15.07
N ILE A 31 -11.11 9.04 -14.36
CA ILE A 31 -11.64 9.44 -13.05
C ILE A 31 -12.93 10.23 -13.26
N ASN A 32 -13.99 9.80 -12.56
CA ASN A 32 -15.16 10.65 -12.36
C ASN A 32 -14.85 11.67 -11.27
N TYR A 33 -14.59 12.92 -11.66
CA TYR A 33 -14.32 14.03 -10.75
C TYR A 33 -15.63 14.52 -10.13
N VAL A 34 -15.73 14.41 -8.81
CA VAL A 34 -16.98 14.65 -8.08
C VAL A 34 -17.12 16.07 -7.54
N SER A 35 -16.02 16.80 -7.45
CA SER A 35 -15.97 18.16 -6.94
C SER A 35 -15.44 19.09 -8.02
N SER A 36 -15.98 20.31 -8.08
CA SER A 36 -15.54 21.34 -9.02
C SER A 36 -15.64 22.73 -8.43
N ASN A 37 -14.71 23.59 -8.80
CA ASN A 37 -14.73 25.03 -8.55
C ASN A 37 -14.32 25.76 -9.83
N GLU A 38 -14.83 26.97 -10.04
CA GLU A 38 -14.48 27.80 -11.19
C GLU A 38 -14.23 29.23 -10.72
N THR A 39 -13.10 29.78 -11.14
CA THR A 39 -12.68 31.16 -10.82
C THR A 39 -11.92 31.70 -12.03
N ASP A 40 -12.19 32.94 -12.44
CA ASP A 40 -11.51 33.61 -13.57
C ASP A 40 -11.48 32.80 -14.88
N ASN A 41 -12.58 32.11 -15.20
CA ASN A 41 -12.70 31.19 -16.35
C ASN A 41 -11.72 30.00 -16.32
N VAL A 42 -11.20 29.66 -15.15
CA VAL A 42 -10.42 28.46 -14.91
C VAL A 42 -11.25 27.50 -14.07
N LYS A 43 -11.60 26.36 -14.65
CA LYS A 43 -12.35 25.31 -13.96
C LYS A 43 -11.39 24.28 -13.37
N LEU A 44 -11.46 24.09 -12.05
CA LEU A 44 -10.74 23.06 -11.31
C LEU A 44 -11.73 21.96 -10.89
N GLU A 45 -11.51 20.75 -11.36
CA GLU A 45 -12.24 19.55 -10.98
C GLU A 45 -11.32 18.64 -10.18
N TYR A 46 -11.78 18.07 -9.07
CA TYR A 46 -10.92 17.28 -8.19
C TYR A 46 -11.63 16.09 -7.53
N LYS A 47 -10.82 15.12 -7.10
CA LYS A 47 -11.26 13.92 -6.37
C LYS A 47 -10.22 13.47 -5.34
N TYR A 48 -10.69 13.24 -4.13
CA TYR A 48 -9.95 12.64 -3.02
C TYR A 48 -10.12 11.10 -2.96
N ASP A 49 -9.38 10.48 -2.03
CA ASP A 49 -9.51 9.07 -1.65
C ASP A 49 -9.38 8.12 -2.86
N LEU A 50 -8.30 8.33 -3.61
CA LEU A 50 -7.96 7.54 -4.81
C LEU A 50 -7.34 6.18 -4.48
N LEU A 51 -6.85 6.02 -3.26
CA LEU A 51 -6.10 4.86 -2.80
C LEU A 51 -6.99 3.96 -1.95
N ASP A 52 -6.74 2.65 -2.02
CA ASP A 52 -7.49 1.64 -1.27
C ASP A 52 -6.62 0.94 -0.21
N LYS A 53 -7.29 0.34 0.79
CA LYS A 53 -6.71 -0.59 1.77
C LYS A 53 -5.46 -0.02 2.46
N LYS A 54 -4.31 -0.67 2.29
CA LYS A 54 -3.05 -0.34 2.99
C LYS A 54 -2.47 1.00 2.54
N TYR A 55 -2.74 1.42 1.30
CA TYR A 55 -2.32 2.72 0.78
C TYR A 55 -3.14 3.85 1.38
N ALA A 56 -4.48 3.71 1.46
CA ALA A 56 -5.35 4.65 2.16
C ALA A 56 -4.97 4.80 3.65
N LYS A 57 -4.63 3.69 4.31
CA LYS A 57 -4.14 3.73 5.70
C LYS A 57 -2.81 4.48 5.83
N ASN A 58 -1.93 4.37 4.83
CA ASN A 58 -0.66 5.10 4.82
C ASN A 58 -0.88 6.61 4.63
N GLU A 59 -1.83 7.04 3.81
CA GLU A 59 -2.21 8.46 3.69
C GLU A 59 -2.56 9.06 5.04
N LEU A 60 -3.47 8.41 5.77
CA LEU A 60 -3.89 8.85 7.12
C LEU A 60 -2.72 8.83 8.11
N LYS A 61 -1.93 7.75 8.12
CA LYS A 61 -0.78 7.61 9.03
C LYS A 61 0.31 8.65 8.78
N LYS A 62 0.47 9.10 7.55
CA LYS A 62 1.52 10.02 7.13
C LYS A 62 1.05 11.47 7.02
N GLY A 63 -0.25 11.73 7.16
CA GLY A 63 -0.82 13.07 6.99
C GLY A 63 -0.68 13.59 5.56
N VAL A 64 -0.68 12.69 4.57
CA VAL A 64 -0.55 13.03 3.15
C VAL A 64 -1.80 12.56 2.43
N LYS A 65 -2.40 13.41 1.60
CA LYS A 65 -3.56 13.06 0.78
C LYS A 65 -3.22 13.16 -0.70
N LEU A 66 -3.44 12.08 -1.44
CA LEU A 66 -3.34 12.07 -2.89
C LEU A 66 -4.66 12.55 -3.49
N VAL A 67 -4.56 13.54 -4.37
CA VAL A 67 -5.71 14.18 -5.01
C VAL A 67 -5.51 14.14 -6.51
N ALA A 68 -6.55 13.75 -7.24
CA ALA A 68 -6.58 13.88 -8.69
C ALA A 68 -7.22 15.20 -9.01
N ILE A 69 -6.55 15.99 -9.85
CA ILE A 69 -7.07 17.26 -10.35
C ILE A 69 -7.21 17.20 -11.87
N LYS A 70 -8.15 17.96 -12.40
CA LYS A 70 -8.33 18.26 -13.80
C LYS A 70 -8.59 19.76 -13.89
N ILE A 71 -7.77 20.42 -14.70
CA ILE A 71 -7.83 21.87 -14.89
C ILE A 71 -8.26 22.11 -16.32
N THR A 72 -9.29 22.93 -16.49
CA THR A 72 -9.75 23.39 -17.80
C THR A 72 -9.56 24.90 -17.84
N ASN A 73 -8.63 25.35 -18.67
CA ASN A 73 -8.38 26.78 -18.88
C ASN A 73 -9.30 27.28 -20.00
N ASN A 74 -10.34 28.01 -19.65
CA ASN A 74 -11.18 28.73 -20.61
C ASN A 74 -10.84 30.23 -20.66
N SER A 75 -9.74 30.64 -20.00
CA SER A 75 -9.27 32.02 -20.00
C SER A 75 -8.34 32.29 -21.19
N GLU A 76 -8.06 33.57 -21.44
CA GLU A 76 -7.09 34.02 -22.45
C GLU A 76 -5.65 34.06 -21.91
N LYS A 77 -5.43 33.65 -20.66
CA LYS A 77 -4.13 33.73 -19.96
C LYS A 77 -3.54 32.35 -19.75
N ASP A 78 -2.22 32.27 -19.81
CA ASP A 78 -1.49 31.06 -19.44
C ASP A 78 -1.54 30.85 -17.92
N ILE A 79 -1.71 29.59 -17.51
CA ILE A 79 -1.72 29.18 -16.10
C ILE A 79 -0.35 28.59 -15.75
N MET A 80 0.34 29.19 -14.80
CA MET A 80 1.61 28.72 -14.27
C MET A 80 1.55 28.52 -12.75
N PHE A 81 1.61 27.25 -12.33
CA PHE A 81 1.74 26.89 -10.91
C PHE A 81 3.07 27.39 -10.33
N GLY A 82 3.01 28.03 -9.16
CA GLY A 82 4.18 28.67 -8.52
C GLY A 82 4.60 30.00 -9.16
N GLY A 83 3.86 30.45 -10.18
CA GLY A 83 3.99 31.77 -10.77
C GLY A 83 2.73 32.59 -10.50
N ASN A 84 1.83 32.62 -11.49
CA ASN A 84 0.63 33.44 -11.45
C ASN A 84 -0.60 32.73 -10.85
N THR A 85 -0.46 31.47 -10.44
CA THR A 85 -1.56 30.65 -9.90
C THR A 85 -1.12 29.87 -8.67
N THR A 86 -1.94 29.90 -7.62
CA THR A 86 -1.79 29.10 -6.41
C THR A 86 -3.02 28.23 -6.18
N LEU A 87 -2.83 27.08 -5.52
CA LEU A 87 -3.94 26.24 -5.08
C LEU A 87 -4.25 26.61 -3.63
N THR A 88 -5.51 26.87 -3.34
CA THR A 88 -5.97 27.22 -2.00
C THR A 88 -7.14 26.33 -1.60
N TYR A 89 -7.24 26.09 -0.30
CA TYR A 89 -8.46 25.56 0.30
C TYR A 89 -9.54 26.65 0.31
N GLU A 90 -10.80 26.26 0.48
CA GLU A 90 -11.94 27.20 0.52
C GLU A 90 -11.81 28.25 1.64
N ASN A 91 -11.05 27.95 2.70
CA ASN A 91 -10.76 28.89 3.79
C ASN A 91 -9.63 29.88 3.47
N GLY A 92 -9.09 29.88 2.25
CA GLY A 92 -8.04 30.78 1.79
C GLY A 92 -6.61 30.32 2.12
N ASN A 93 -6.43 29.23 2.87
CA ASN A 93 -5.10 28.69 3.15
C ASN A 93 -4.51 28.04 1.89
N GLU A 94 -3.22 28.24 1.65
CA GLU A 94 -2.53 27.63 0.52
C GLU A 94 -2.38 26.11 0.69
N VAL A 95 -2.57 25.38 -0.41
CA VAL A 95 -2.36 23.94 -0.49
C VAL A 95 -0.88 23.67 -0.71
N ILE A 96 -0.23 23.03 0.25
CA ILE A 96 1.17 22.60 0.12
C ILE A 96 1.22 21.37 -0.79
N VAL A 97 1.75 21.55 -2.00
CA VAL A 97 2.00 20.46 -2.94
C VAL A 97 3.34 19.82 -2.63
N LEU A 98 3.32 18.52 -2.35
CA LEU A 98 4.52 17.74 -2.09
C LEU A 98 5.11 17.19 -3.38
N GLU A 99 6.44 17.08 -3.43
CA GLU A 99 7.14 16.41 -4.53
C GLU A 99 6.69 14.96 -4.67
N ASN A 100 6.47 14.53 -5.92
CA ASN A 100 6.00 13.18 -6.25
C ASN A 100 6.86 12.07 -5.61
N GLU A 101 8.18 12.21 -5.62
CA GLU A 101 9.07 11.20 -5.03
C GLU A 101 8.90 11.09 -3.51
N LYS A 102 8.72 12.22 -2.82
CA LYS A 102 8.49 12.24 -1.36
C LYS A 102 7.15 11.61 -1.02
N VAL A 103 6.09 11.93 -1.76
CA VAL A 103 4.76 11.32 -1.60
C VAL A 103 4.85 9.81 -1.84
N PHE A 104 5.47 9.41 -2.95
CA PHE A 104 5.63 8.01 -3.32
C PHE A 104 6.38 7.20 -2.26
N ASN A 105 7.53 7.70 -1.78
CA ASN A 105 8.31 7.03 -0.75
C ASN A 105 7.59 6.97 0.60
N SER A 106 6.69 7.90 0.86
CA SER A 106 5.89 7.93 2.09
C SER A 106 4.69 6.98 2.04
N LEU A 107 4.07 6.80 0.87
CA LEU A 107 2.86 5.99 0.70
C LEU A 107 3.15 4.52 0.36
N LYS A 108 4.37 4.16 -0.08
CA LYS A 108 4.74 2.77 -0.38
C LYS A 108 4.58 1.83 0.82
N GLN A 109 4.30 0.56 0.55
CA GLN A 109 4.20 -0.45 1.60
C GLN A 109 5.58 -0.82 2.14
N ASN A 110 5.72 -0.90 3.46
CA ASN A 110 6.92 -1.44 4.08
C ASN A 110 7.03 -2.94 3.78
N THR A 111 8.12 -3.35 3.15
CA THR A 111 8.40 -4.72 2.76
C THR A 111 9.26 -5.48 3.78
N ALA A 112 9.95 -4.77 4.69
CA ALA A 112 10.88 -5.38 5.63
C ALA A 112 10.19 -6.34 6.59
N THR A 113 8.94 -6.06 6.97
CA THR A 113 8.16 -6.95 7.85
C THR A 113 7.89 -8.32 7.22
N TYR A 114 7.85 -8.44 5.90
CA TYR A 114 7.66 -9.73 5.22
C TYR A 114 8.90 -10.64 5.29
N LEU A 115 10.08 -10.10 5.59
CA LEU A 115 11.29 -10.91 5.84
C LEU A 115 11.16 -11.75 7.11
N LEU A 116 10.27 -11.38 8.04
CA LEU A 116 10.00 -12.20 9.22
C LEU A 116 9.39 -13.57 8.86
N TYR A 117 8.81 -13.73 7.66
CA TYR A 117 8.39 -15.04 7.18
C TYR A 117 9.57 -16.01 6.96
N LEU A 118 10.81 -15.52 6.84
CA LEU A 118 12.00 -16.37 6.83
C LEU A 118 12.21 -17.10 8.17
N LEU A 119 11.64 -16.62 9.29
CA LEU A 119 11.69 -17.33 10.56
C LEU A 119 10.84 -18.61 10.56
N LEU A 120 10.00 -18.81 9.54
CA LEU A 120 9.26 -20.06 9.31
C LEU A 120 10.11 -21.10 8.54
N THR A 121 11.35 -20.78 8.17
CA THR A 121 12.26 -21.71 7.48
C THR A 121 12.60 -23.00 8.23
N PRO A 122 12.75 -23.05 9.57
CA PRO A 122 13.08 -24.28 10.28
C PRO A 122 11.85 -25.19 10.54
N LEU A 123 10.68 -24.90 9.96
CA LEU A 123 9.48 -25.73 10.13
C LEU A 123 9.65 -27.12 9.51
N GLN A 124 9.32 -28.15 10.29
CA GLN A 124 9.30 -29.54 9.89
C GLN A 124 7.90 -30.12 10.04
N PHE A 125 7.46 -30.90 9.06
CA PHE A 125 6.21 -31.64 9.10
C PHE A 125 6.50 -33.09 9.48
N ASN A 126 5.93 -33.54 10.59
CA ASN A 126 6.14 -34.89 11.11
C ASN A 126 4.89 -35.73 10.90
N VAL A 127 5.05 -36.89 10.26
CA VAL A 127 3.99 -37.90 10.11
C VAL A 127 4.40 -39.12 10.90
N THR A 128 3.67 -39.40 11.97
CA THR A 128 3.83 -40.64 12.74
C THR A 128 2.86 -41.68 12.21
N LYS A 129 3.39 -42.83 11.77
CA LYS A 129 2.61 -44.02 11.43
C LYS A 129 2.84 -45.08 12.48
N THR A 130 1.76 -45.65 13.01
CA THR A 130 1.81 -46.76 13.98
C THR A 130 1.45 -48.04 13.23
N ASN A 131 2.38 -49.00 13.20
CA ASN A 131 2.15 -50.31 12.62
C ASN A 131 2.38 -51.38 13.70
N GLY A 132 1.31 -51.78 14.39
CA GLY A 132 1.30 -52.87 15.38
C GLY A 132 2.18 -52.64 16.62
N TYR A 133 3.51 -52.78 16.47
CA TYR A 133 4.52 -52.70 17.53
C TYR A 133 5.65 -51.68 17.27
N SER A 134 5.74 -51.08 16.08
CA SER A 134 6.74 -50.06 15.75
C SER A 134 6.11 -48.70 15.45
N MET A 135 6.74 -47.64 15.96
CA MET A 135 6.42 -46.25 15.64
C MET A 135 7.46 -45.73 14.65
N GLU A 136 7.04 -45.42 13.43
CA GLU A 136 7.88 -44.73 12.45
C GLU A 136 7.43 -43.27 12.34
N THR A 137 8.37 -42.35 12.56
CA THR A 137 8.16 -40.92 12.35
C THR A 137 8.97 -40.45 11.16
N ASN A 138 8.27 -39.98 10.12
CA ASN A 138 8.89 -39.35 8.96
C ASN A 138 8.78 -37.83 9.08
N SER A 139 9.91 -37.14 8.89
CA SER A 139 10.01 -35.68 8.97
C SER A 139 10.32 -35.09 7.60
N THR A 140 9.49 -34.19 7.09
CA THR A 140 9.72 -33.45 5.84
C THR A 140 9.94 -31.97 6.15
N PRO A 141 11.09 -31.38 5.82
CA PRO A 141 11.35 -29.95 6.04
C PRO A 141 10.56 -29.11 5.03
N ILE A 142 9.39 -28.61 5.43
CA ILE A 142 8.53 -27.77 4.59
C ILE A 142 8.85 -26.27 4.70
N GLY A 143 9.52 -25.85 5.77
CA GLY A 143 9.79 -24.44 6.05
C GLY A 143 10.66 -23.75 5.00
N LEU A 144 11.59 -24.48 4.37
CA LEU A 144 12.50 -23.93 3.36
C LEU A 144 11.77 -23.45 2.09
N LEU A 145 10.57 -23.98 1.82
CA LEU A 145 9.71 -23.51 0.74
C LEU A 145 8.73 -22.44 1.23
N ILE A 146 8.10 -22.67 2.38
CA ILE A 146 7.04 -21.81 2.91
C ILE A 146 7.57 -20.43 3.30
N GLY A 147 8.64 -20.36 4.10
CA GLY A 147 9.16 -19.09 4.61
C GLY A 147 9.63 -18.14 3.50
N PRO A 148 10.57 -18.58 2.63
CA PRO A 148 11.03 -17.77 1.51
C PRO A 148 9.93 -17.49 0.47
N GLY A 149 9.05 -18.46 0.19
CA GLY A 149 7.92 -18.27 -0.73
C GLY A 149 6.96 -17.18 -0.29
N LEU A 150 6.58 -17.17 1.00
CA LEU A 150 5.72 -16.15 1.58
C LEU A 150 6.40 -14.77 1.63
N ALA A 151 7.69 -14.73 2.02
CA ALA A 151 8.47 -13.49 2.04
C ALA A 151 8.58 -12.88 0.64
N GLY A 152 9.04 -13.67 -0.33
CA GLY A 152 9.23 -13.25 -1.72
C GLY A 152 7.91 -12.82 -2.38
N GLY A 153 6.85 -13.62 -2.24
CA GLY A 153 5.55 -13.31 -2.82
C GLY A 153 4.97 -11.98 -2.32
N ASN A 154 5.04 -11.72 -1.01
CA ASN A 154 4.57 -10.46 -0.45
C ASN A 154 5.47 -9.27 -0.83
N MET A 155 6.78 -9.45 -0.87
CA MET A 155 7.71 -8.41 -1.32
C MET A 155 7.48 -8.03 -2.78
N ILE A 156 7.27 -9.00 -3.66
CA ILE A 156 6.96 -8.76 -5.08
C ILE A 156 5.61 -8.04 -5.21
N ALA A 157 4.57 -8.52 -4.52
CA ALA A 157 3.25 -7.89 -4.55
C ALA A 157 3.26 -6.44 -4.05
N ALA A 158 4.10 -6.13 -3.06
CA ALA A 158 4.32 -4.78 -2.57
C ALA A 158 5.20 -3.91 -3.50
N ALA A 159 6.08 -4.53 -4.31
CA ALA A 159 7.01 -3.85 -5.21
C ALA A 159 6.48 -3.64 -6.65
N LEU A 160 5.58 -4.48 -7.16
CA LEU A 160 4.94 -4.27 -8.47
C LEU A 160 4.24 -2.89 -8.61
N PRO A 161 3.51 -2.41 -7.59
CA PRO A 161 2.99 -1.04 -7.53
C PRO A 161 4.05 0.06 -7.73
N ILE A 162 5.27 -0.17 -7.23
CA ILE A 162 6.37 0.81 -7.20
C ILE A 162 6.86 1.10 -8.62
N LYS A 163 6.95 0.08 -9.48
CA LYS A 163 7.35 0.27 -10.88
C LYS A 163 6.28 1.01 -11.68
N ASN A 164 5.01 0.67 -11.47
CA ASN A 164 3.90 1.22 -12.23
C ASN A 164 3.63 2.71 -11.92
N LEU A 165 3.88 3.15 -10.69
CA LEU A 165 3.83 4.55 -10.27
C LEU A 165 4.98 5.40 -10.84
N LYS A 166 6.16 4.81 -11.06
CA LYS A 166 7.33 5.53 -11.61
C LYS A 166 7.33 5.64 -13.13
N LEU A 167 6.64 4.75 -13.85
CA LEU A 167 6.72 4.63 -15.31
C LEU A 167 5.64 5.42 -16.08
N ASN A 168 4.68 6.06 -15.41
CA ASN A 168 3.55 6.74 -16.05
C ASN A 168 3.48 8.25 -15.74
N TYR A 169 4.61 8.85 -15.37
CA TYR A 169 4.78 10.31 -15.32
C TYR A 169 5.92 10.69 -16.26
#